data_AF-A0A381Z7G4-F1
#
_entry.id   AF-A0A381Z7G4-F1
#
_cell.length_a   1.000
_cell.length_b   1.000
_cell.length_c   1.000
_cell.angle_alpha   90.00
_cell.angle_beta   90.00
_cell.angle_gamma   90.00
#
_symmetry.space_group_name_H-M   'P 1'
#
loop_
_entity.id
_entity.type
_entity.pdbx_description
1 polymer ?
#
loop_
_entity_poly.entity_id
_entity_poly.type
_entity_poly.pdbx_seq_one_letter_code
_entity_poly.pdbx_strand_id
1 'polypeptide(L)'
;MTANQVDSPRCPNCGSRDRGDDTTHHFCTDCGWQLEPIEADSGFVPARSDASKLRSRAAGRSELGSQIAPQGDKLARKLRKYHERATAKTPKFVDGIIDELLRTNEPEGTVAVAASIIDEADSKDRRGALGRKRTKCLGFQDGMTKADRTVYRQRAFAAAALVHMNQYGNPNRALQIADEWNLDKVDLLRALRLLRRALRASPAYRPGESPDEFRGRQLRHDLHTLRDHLSDRLGHAQASQVMDTAAAILSDSGEPVELGSDAFVGAFAAYSSTKAAMVAMFDAMKFHGLQADAARFLHDRVPVWNMAVFLSDVDSFFGRESAEEA
;
A
#
# COMPACT_ATOMS: atom_id res chain seq x y z
N MET A 1 5.62 -4.55 30.74
CA MET A 1 6.92 -4.63 31.44
C MET A 1 7.72 -5.72 30.77
N THR A 2 8.76 -5.32 30.05
CA THR A 2 9.51 -6.11 29.08
C THR A 2 10.45 -7.09 29.77
N ALA A 3 10.16 -8.37 29.63
CA ALA A 3 11.11 -9.44 29.84
C ALA A 3 12.09 -9.44 28.67
N ASN A 4 13.33 -9.00 28.93
CA ASN A 4 14.58 -9.35 28.22
C ASN A 4 15.72 -8.55 28.85
N GLN A 5 16.01 -8.77 30.13
CA GLN A 5 17.36 -8.54 30.65
C GLN A 5 18.11 -9.86 30.50
N VAL A 6 18.71 -10.03 29.32
CA VAL A 6 19.78 -11.02 29.15
C VAL A 6 20.89 -10.60 30.12
N ASP A 7 21.29 -11.50 31.03
CA ASP A 7 22.36 -11.26 32.00
C ASP A 7 23.63 -10.79 31.30
N SER A 8 23.83 -9.47 31.22
CA SER A 8 25.05 -8.91 30.65
C SER A 8 26.23 -9.32 31.53
N PRO A 9 27.32 -9.85 30.94
CA PRO A 9 28.47 -10.31 31.73
C PRO A 9 29.04 -9.19 32.60
N ARG A 10 29.35 -9.49 33.86
CA ARG A 10 29.98 -8.52 34.79
C ARG A 10 31.35 -8.12 34.25
N CYS A 11 31.75 -6.88 34.51
CA CYS A 11 33.08 -6.39 34.18
C CYS A 11 34.14 -7.30 34.85
N PRO A 12 35.10 -7.87 34.10
CA PRO A 12 36.12 -8.75 34.67
C PRO A 12 37.10 -8.02 35.61
N ASN A 13 37.16 -6.69 35.54
CA ASN A 13 38.06 -5.88 36.37
C ASN A 13 37.43 -5.44 37.70
N CYS A 14 36.26 -4.81 37.68
CA CYS A 14 35.62 -4.27 38.90
C CYS A 14 34.34 -5.02 39.33
N GLY A 15 33.87 -6.00 38.55
CA GLY A 15 32.65 -6.75 38.85
C GLY A 15 31.33 -5.98 38.64
N SER A 16 31.40 -4.73 38.19
CA SER A 16 30.22 -3.91 37.90
C SER A 16 29.43 -4.42 36.69
N ARG A 17 28.14 -4.08 36.65
CA ARG A 17 27.22 -4.34 35.53
C ARG A 17 27.00 -3.12 34.65
N ASP A 18 27.50 -1.96 35.08
CA ASP A 18 27.25 -0.71 34.38
C ASP A 18 28.22 -0.55 33.21
N ARG A 19 27.62 -0.35 32.03
CA ARG A 19 28.29 -0.33 30.71
C ARG A 19 27.95 0.95 29.98
N GLY A 20 28.95 1.53 29.35
CA GLY A 20 28.84 2.66 28.44
C GLY A 20 29.31 2.27 27.04
N ASP A 21 28.84 3.01 26.05
CA ASP A 21 29.16 2.77 24.65
C ASP A 21 30.18 3.81 24.18
N ASP A 22 31.33 3.35 23.67
CA ASP A 22 32.26 4.19 22.91
C ASP A 22 32.04 3.97 21.40
N THR A 23 32.83 4.62 20.55
CA THR A 23 32.77 4.51 19.09
C THR A 23 33.19 3.15 18.53
N THR A 24 33.97 2.37 19.29
CA THR A 24 34.57 1.11 18.82
C THR A 24 34.29 -0.09 19.72
N HIS A 25 33.97 0.14 21.00
CA HIS A 25 33.80 -0.90 21.99
C HIS A 25 32.86 -0.44 23.11
N HIS A 26 32.24 -1.39 23.80
CA HIS A 26 31.60 -1.14 25.08
C HIS A 26 32.68 -1.06 26.16
N PHE A 27 32.51 -0.18 27.15
CA PHE A 27 33.41 -0.06 28.29
C PHE A 27 32.62 -0.08 29.60
N CYS A 28 33.28 -0.44 30.71
CA CYS A 28 32.67 -0.33 32.02
C CYS A 28 32.71 1.11 32.52
N THR A 29 31.55 1.68 32.87
CA THR A 29 31.45 3.08 33.34
C THR A 29 32.22 3.34 34.63
N ASP A 30 32.38 2.32 35.47
CA ASP A 30 32.97 2.49 36.81
C ASP A 30 34.49 2.42 36.83
N CYS A 31 35.10 1.64 35.92
CA CYS A 31 36.55 1.43 35.91
C CYS A 31 37.22 1.72 34.56
N GLY A 32 36.44 2.06 33.53
CA GLY A 32 36.95 2.33 32.18
C GLY A 32 37.48 1.10 31.43
N TRP A 33 37.25 -0.11 31.95
CA TRP A 33 37.75 -1.33 31.31
C TRP A 33 37.01 -1.61 30.01
N GLN A 34 37.76 -1.81 28.93
CA GLN A 34 37.24 -2.18 27.61
C GLN A 34 36.64 -3.59 27.66
N LEU A 35 35.37 -3.70 27.28
CA LEU A 35 34.61 -4.94 27.21
C LEU A 35 34.62 -5.45 25.76
N GLU A 36 33.44 -5.71 25.18
CA GLU A 36 33.31 -6.26 23.84
C GLU A 36 33.35 -5.15 22.78
N PRO A 37 33.95 -5.43 21.60
CA PRO A 37 33.88 -4.53 20.46
C PRO A 37 32.42 -4.39 20.01
N ILE A 38 32.05 -3.20 19.56
CA ILE A 38 30.72 -2.97 18.97
C ILE A 38 30.70 -3.68 17.61
N GLU A 39 29.62 -4.42 17.34
CA GLU A 39 29.43 -5.02 16.01
C GLU A 39 29.52 -3.93 14.96
N ALA A 40 30.38 -4.13 13.96
CA ALA A 40 30.51 -3.18 12.86
C ALA A 40 29.14 -2.98 12.21
N ASP A 41 28.70 -1.72 12.08
CA ASP A 41 27.50 -1.40 11.33
C ASP A 41 27.63 -2.04 9.94
N SER A 42 26.73 -2.96 9.61
CA SER A 42 26.69 -3.61 8.30
C SER A 42 26.46 -2.61 7.15
N GLY A 43 26.26 -1.33 7.49
CA GLY A 43 25.89 -0.27 6.60
C GLY A 43 24.42 -0.36 6.23
N PHE A 44 23.95 0.64 5.49
CA PHE A 44 22.63 0.60 4.88
C PHE A 44 22.62 -0.48 3.80
N VAL A 45 22.06 -1.65 4.11
CA VAL A 45 21.71 -2.66 3.12
C VAL A 45 20.27 -2.38 2.68
N PRO A 46 20.03 -1.90 1.44
CA PRO A 46 18.67 -1.76 0.95
C PRO A 46 17.99 -3.13 1.05
N ALA A 47 16.77 -3.17 1.60
CA ALA A 47 15.99 -4.40 1.63
C ALA A 47 15.88 -4.93 0.19
N ARG A 48 16.59 -6.03 -0.10
CA ARG A 48 16.61 -6.62 -1.43
C ARG A 48 15.17 -6.96 -1.84
N SER A 49 14.78 -6.56 -3.04
CA SER A 49 13.50 -6.97 -3.59
C SER A 49 13.48 -8.49 -3.74
N ASP A 50 12.53 -9.15 -3.06
CA ASP A 50 12.35 -10.60 -3.14
C ASP A 50 11.60 -11.04 -4.42
N ALA A 51 11.57 -10.19 -5.46
CA ALA A 51 10.76 -10.42 -6.66
C ALA A 51 11.11 -11.74 -7.38
N SER A 52 12.40 -12.13 -7.40
CA SER A 52 12.82 -13.43 -7.94
C SER A 52 12.27 -14.62 -7.12
N LYS A 53 12.22 -14.48 -5.79
CA LYS A 53 11.64 -15.49 -4.90
C LYS A 53 10.13 -15.57 -5.08
N LEU A 54 9.44 -14.42 -5.14
CA LEU A 54 8.01 -14.33 -5.38
C LEU A 54 7.64 -14.96 -6.73
N ARG A 55 8.38 -14.67 -7.81
CA ARG A 55 8.21 -15.30 -9.13
C ARG A 55 8.40 -16.81 -9.08
N SER A 56 9.42 -17.28 -8.36
CA SER A 56 9.69 -18.72 -8.21
C SER A 56 8.56 -19.43 -7.46
N ARG A 57 8.09 -18.82 -6.36
CA ARG A 57 6.98 -19.32 -5.55
C ARG A 57 5.65 -19.33 -6.31
N ALA A 58 5.31 -18.24 -6.99
CA ALA A 58 4.12 -18.14 -7.84
C ALA A 58 4.08 -19.24 -8.91
N ALA A 59 5.25 -19.57 -9.48
CA ALA A 59 5.41 -20.65 -10.44
C ALA A 59 5.49 -22.06 -9.82
N GLY A 60 5.33 -22.21 -8.50
CA GLY A 60 5.41 -23.50 -7.80
C GLY A 60 6.82 -24.10 -7.76
N ARG A 61 7.87 -23.29 -7.93
CA ARG A 61 9.27 -23.72 -7.85
C ARG A 61 9.79 -23.59 -6.43
N SER A 62 10.80 -24.38 -6.09
CA SER A 62 11.49 -24.27 -4.82
C SER A 62 12.15 -22.89 -4.67
N GLU A 63 12.01 -22.28 -3.49
CA GLU A 63 12.66 -21.02 -3.11
C GLU A 63 14.18 -21.19 -2.88
N LEU A 64 14.60 -22.43 -2.60
CA LEU A 64 15.98 -22.81 -2.33
C LEU A 64 16.46 -23.82 -3.38
N GLY A 65 17.64 -23.55 -3.95
CA GLY A 65 18.30 -24.41 -4.94
C GLY A 65 18.61 -23.69 -6.25
N SER A 66 19.66 -24.14 -6.93
CA SER A 66 20.04 -23.65 -8.27
C SER A 66 19.12 -24.24 -9.34
N GLN A 67 18.61 -23.40 -10.24
CA GLN A 67 17.87 -23.87 -11.41
C GLN A 67 18.83 -24.31 -12.52
N ILE A 68 18.50 -25.42 -13.19
CA ILE A 68 19.22 -25.84 -14.40
C ILE A 68 18.80 -24.92 -15.54
N ALA A 69 19.74 -24.09 -16.02
CA ALA A 69 19.49 -23.13 -17.09
C ALA A 69 18.99 -23.81 -18.39
N PRO A 70 18.19 -23.12 -19.23
CA PRO A 70 17.81 -23.62 -20.52
C PRO A 70 19.04 -23.85 -21.41
N GLN A 71 19.35 -25.10 -21.72
CA GLN A 71 20.44 -25.49 -22.63
C GLN A 71 19.89 -26.37 -23.77
N GLY A 72 20.58 -26.33 -24.92
CA GLY A 72 20.23 -27.11 -26.12
C GLY A 72 20.45 -28.63 -25.95
N ASP A 73 21.32 -29.02 -25.01
CA ASP A 73 21.70 -30.41 -24.81
C ASP A 73 20.54 -31.28 -24.34
N LYS A 74 20.43 -32.48 -24.95
CA LYS A 74 19.35 -33.44 -24.65
C LYS A 74 19.38 -33.90 -23.19
N LEU A 75 20.57 -34.11 -22.64
CA LEU A 75 20.77 -34.53 -21.25
C LEU A 75 20.41 -33.41 -20.26
N ALA A 76 20.89 -32.19 -20.49
CA ALA A 76 20.55 -31.03 -19.67
C ALA A 76 19.04 -30.76 -19.65
N ARG A 77 18.37 -30.85 -20.81
CA ARG A 77 16.91 -30.75 -20.91
C ARG A 77 16.18 -31.87 -20.15
N LYS A 78 16.71 -33.10 -20.15
CA LYS A 78 16.13 -34.23 -19.41
C LYS A 78 16.28 -34.03 -17.90
N LEU A 79 17.48 -33.63 -17.44
CA LEU A 79 17.76 -33.31 -16.05
C LEU A 79 16.90 -32.16 -15.55
N ARG A 80 16.74 -31.09 -16.34
CA ARG A 80 15.84 -29.97 -16.02
C ARG A 80 14.41 -30.44 -15.80
N LYS A 81 13.86 -31.26 -16.70
CA LYS A 81 12.50 -31.82 -16.54
C LYS A 81 12.35 -32.67 -15.27
N TYR A 82 13.35 -33.47 -14.92
CA TYR A 82 13.31 -34.26 -13.68
C TYR A 82 13.41 -33.37 -12.44
N HIS A 83 14.30 -32.37 -12.47
CA HIS A 83 14.45 -31.40 -11.39
C HIS A 83 13.18 -30.59 -11.18
N GLU A 84 12.58 -30.06 -12.25
CA GLU A 84 11.29 -29.37 -12.23
C GLU A 84 10.21 -30.26 -11.61
N ARG A 85 10.10 -31.52 -12.02
CA ARG A 85 9.11 -32.46 -11.43
C ARG A 85 9.38 -32.78 -9.96
N ALA A 86 10.65 -32.96 -9.58
CA ALA A 86 11.03 -33.33 -8.21
C ALA A 86 10.86 -32.17 -7.23
N THR A 87 11.06 -30.93 -7.71
CA THR A 87 10.97 -29.71 -6.90
C THR A 87 9.63 -28.99 -7.02
N ALA A 88 8.76 -29.42 -7.94
CA ALA A 88 7.45 -28.81 -8.16
C ALA A 88 6.59 -28.94 -6.90
N LYS A 89 6.12 -27.80 -6.41
CA LYS A 89 5.09 -27.71 -5.38
C LYS A 89 3.80 -27.28 -6.03
N THR A 90 2.67 -27.86 -5.60
CA THR A 90 1.36 -27.40 -6.04
C THR A 90 1.13 -25.98 -5.49
N PRO A 91 0.96 -24.96 -6.36
CA PRO A 91 0.79 -23.59 -5.90
C PRO A 91 -0.53 -23.46 -5.13
N LYS A 92 -0.47 -22.78 -3.99
CA LYS A 92 -1.63 -22.44 -3.17
C LYS A 92 -2.41 -21.29 -3.81
N PHE A 93 -3.62 -21.05 -3.30
CA PHE A 93 -4.43 -19.91 -3.73
C PHE A 93 -3.69 -18.57 -3.58
N VAL A 94 -2.96 -18.41 -2.47
CA VAL A 94 -2.12 -17.24 -2.18
C VAL A 94 -1.01 -17.06 -3.21
N ASP A 95 -0.38 -18.14 -3.67
CA ASP A 95 0.69 -18.07 -4.67
C ASP A 95 0.17 -17.52 -6.00
N GLY A 96 -1.10 -17.79 -6.34
CA GLY A 96 -1.75 -17.15 -7.49
C GLY A 96 -2.19 -15.70 -7.25
N ILE A 97 -2.40 -15.26 -6.00
CA ILE A 97 -2.55 -13.83 -5.69
C ILE A 97 -1.23 -13.11 -5.96
N ILE A 98 -0.11 -13.71 -5.52
CA ILE A 98 1.24 -13.19 -5.75
C ILE A 98 1.55 -13.14 -7.25
N ASP A 99 1.15 -14.17 -8.02
CA ASP A 99 1.30 -14.16 -9.48
C ASP A 99 0.56 -12.98 -10.13
N GLU A 100 -0.68 -12.71 -9.72
CA GLU A 100 -1.44 -11.57 -10.22
C GLU A 100 -0.84 -10.22 -9.77
N LEU A 101 -0.29 -10.12 -8.55
CA LEU A 101 0.44 -8.93 -8.09
C LEU A 101 1.67 -8.65 -8.97
N LEU A 102 2.44 -9.68 -9.33
CA LEU A 102 3.60 -9.54 -10.20
C LEU A 102 3.24 -9.08 -11.62
N ARG A 103 1.99 -9.25 -12.05
CA ARG A 103 1.49 -8.79 -13.36
C ARG A 103 1.04 -7.33 -13.38
N THR A 104 0.98 -6.66 -12.23
CA THR A 104 0.51 -5.25 -12.12
C THR A 104 1.52 -4.21 -12.60
N ASN A 105 2.75 -4.61 -12.91
CA ASN A 105 3.86 -3.70 -13.23
C ASN A 105 4.12 -2.61 -12.15
N GLU A 106 3.70 -2.84 -10.91
CA GLU A 106 4.09 -2.01 -9.77
C GLU A 106 5.57 -2.20 -9.42
N PRO A 107 6.22 -1.22 -8.75
CA PRO A 107 7.60 -1.36 -8.29
C PRO A 107 7.79 -2.64 -7.45
N GLU A 108 8.94 -3.31 -7.61
CA GLU A 108 9.18 -4.60 -6.93
C GLU A 108 9.06 -4.52 -5.40
N GLY A 109 9.40 -3.37 -4.80
CA GLY A 109 9.22 -3.11 -3.37
C GLY A 109 7.74 -3.08 -2.97
N THR A 110 6.89 -2.39 -3.74
CA THR A 110 5.44 -2.35 -3.53
C THR A 110 4.82 -3.74 -3.61
N VAL A 111 5.22 -4.52 -4.62
CA VAL A 111 4.76 -5.90 -4.80
C VAL A 111 5.18 -6.80 -3.64
N ALA A 112 6.41 -6.64 -3.14
CA ALA A 112 6.90 -7.42 -2.00
C ALA A 112 6.13 -7.13 -0.71
N VAL A 113 5.83 -5.86 -0.44
CA VAL A 113 5.02 -5.47 0.72
C VAL A 113 3.57 -5.94 0.56
N ALA A 114 2.99 -5.86 -0.63
CA ALA A 114 1.64 -6.39 -0.88
C ALA A 114 1.59 -7.91 -0.66
N ALA A 115 2.61 -8.64 -1.13
CA ALA A 115 2.72 -10.08 -0.92
C ALA A 115 2.85 -10.44 0.56
N SER A 116 3.66 -9.70 1.33
CA SER A 116 3.79 -9.95 2.78
C SER A 116 2.48 -9.71 3.53
N ILE A 117 1.70 -8.69 3.16
CA ILE A 117 0.35 -8.45 3.69
C ILE A 117 -0.58 -9.63 3.43
N ILE A 118 -0.53 -10.22 2.24
CA ILE A 118 -1.35 -11.40 1.90
C ILE A 118 -0.92 -12.63 2.72
N ASP A 119 0.39 -12.87 2.84
CA ASP A 119 0.93 -13.99 3.62
C ASP A 119 0.61 -13.87 5.11
N GLU A 120 0.72 -12.66 5.65
CA GLU A 120 0.33 -12.35 7.01
C GLU A 120 -1.17 -12.54 7.22
N ALA A 121 -2.00 -12.11 6.27
CA ALA A 121 -3.44 -12.30 6.33
C ALA A 121 -3.80 -13.80 6.27
N ASP A 122 -3.20 -14.59 5.39
CA ASP A 122 -3.48 -16.04 5.28
C ASP A 122 -3.04 -16.82 6.52
N SER A 123 -1.89 -16.46 7.10
CA SER A 123 -1.35 -17.12 8.30
C SER A 123 -2.13 -16.78 9.58
N LYS A 124 -2.63 -15.54 9.72
CA LYS A 124 -3.37 -15.09 10.92
C LYS A 124 -4.87 -15.38 10.86
N ASP A 125 -5.40 -15.87 9.73
CA ASP A 125 -6.82 -16.08 9.54
C ASP A 125 -7.39 -17.22 10.38
N ARG A 126 -8.03 -16.87 11.50
CA ARG A 126 -8.68 -17.82 12.42
C ARG A 126 -9.79 -18.65 11.78
N ARG A 127 -10.36 -18.22 10.64
CA ARG A 127 -11.44 -18.94 9.94
C ARG A 127 -10.93 -19.85 8.82
N GLY A 128 -9.61 -20.02 8.73
CA GLY A 128 -8.92 -20.81 7.72
C GLY A 128 -8.45 -19.98 6.53
N ALA A 129 -7.51 -20.56 5.77
CA ALA A 129 -6.83 -19.92 4.64
C ALA A 129 -7.76 -19.17 3.67
N LEU A 130 -7.28 -18.08 3.08
CA LEU A 130 -8.03 -17.20 2.17
C LEU A 130 -8.69 -17.99 1.03
N GLY A 131 -8.00 -19.01 0.50
CA GLY A 131 -8.52 -19.88 -0.57
C GLY A 131 -9.75 -20.73 -0.20
N ARG A 132 -10.08 -20.86 1.09
CA ARG A 132 -11.30 -21.53 1.57
C ARG A 132 -12.52 -20.61 1.54
N LYS A 133 -12.33 -19.28 1.48
CA LYS A 133 -13.42 -18.29 1.43
C LYS A 133 -13.98 -18.17 0.00
N ARG A 134 -14.75 -19.17 -0.40
CA ARG A 134 -15.33 -19.30 -1.75
C ARG A 134 -16.70 -18.62 -1.88
N THR A 135 -16.83 -17.39 -1.40
CA THR A 135 -18.07 -16.62 -1.57
C THR A 135 -18.31 -16.31 -3.04
N LYS A 136 -19.58 -16.31 -3.47
CA LYS A 136 -19.98 -15.86 -4.80
C LYS A 136 -19.63 -14.37 -4.94
N CYS A 137 -18.90 -14.05 -6.00
CA CYS A 137 -18.59 -12.69 -6.39
C CYS A 137 -19.67 -12.18 -7.34
N LEU A 138 -19.99 -10.90 -7.26
CA LEU A 138 -20.92 -10.22 -8.16
C LEU A 138 -20.34 -10.03 -9.55
N GLY A 139 -19.03 -9.79 -9.67
CA GLY A 139 -18.37 -9.66 -10.98
C GLY A 139 -18.16 -10.97 -11.73
N PHE A 140 -18.77 -12.08 -11.31
CA PHE A 140 -18.80 -13.30 -12.11
C PHE A 140 -19.73 -13.12 -13.30
N GLN A 141 -19.17 -13.19 -14.50
CA GLN A 141 -19.94 -13.19 -15.74
C GLN A 141 -20.49 -14.58 -16.05
N ASP A 142 -21.59 -14.63 -16.80
CA ASP A 142 -22.16 -15.87 -17.29
C ASP A 142 -21.17 -16.58 -18.23
N GLY A 143 -21.03 -17.89 -18.06
CA GLY A 143 -20.06 -18.71 -18.82
C GLY A 143 -18.63 -18.74 -18.27
N MET A 144 -18.28 -17.96 -17.23
CA MET A 144 -16.94 -18.03 -16.63
C MET A 144 -16.60 -19.44 -16.12
N THR A 145 -15.43 -19.94 -16.49
CA THR A 145 -14.92 -21.23 -16.01
C THR A 145 -14.54 -21.16 -14.53
N LYS A 146 -14.38 -22.33 -13.89
CA LYS A 146 -13.91 -22.40 -12.50
C LYS A 146 -12.51 -21.78 -12.32
N ALA A 147 -11.66 -21.89 -13.35
CA ALA A 147 -10.32 -21.28 -13.35
C ALA A 147 -10.43 -19.76 -13.36
N ASP A 148 -11.23 -19.19 -14.27
CA ASP A 148 -11.41 -17.74 -14.40
C ASP A 148 -11.99 -17.13 -13.13
N ARG A 149 -12.98 -17.79 -12.51
CA ARG A 149 -13.53 -17.37 -11.20
C ARG A 149 -12.48 -17.40 -10.09
N THR A 150 -11.47 -18.25 -10.20
CA THR A 150 -10.37 -18.32 -9.23
C THR A 150 -9.40 -17.18 -9.44
N VAL A 151 -9.01 -16.92 -10.70
CA VAL A 151 -8.17 -15.77 -11.08
C VAL A 151 -8.85 -14.46 -10.69
N TYR A 152 -10.15 -14.30 -10.96
CA TYR A 152 -10.92 -13.13 -10.56
C TYR A 152 -10.82 -12.86 -9.05
N ARG A 153 -10.97 -13.91 -8.23
CA ARG A 153 -10.84 -13.78 -6.77
C ARG A 153 -9.41 -13.45 -6.35
N GLN A 154 -8.41 -14.01 -7.04
CA GLN A 154 -7.00 -13.70 -6.77
C GLN A 154 -6.71 -12.23 -7.07
N ARG A 155 -7.19 -11.72 -8.21
CA ARG A 155 -7.15 -10.30 -8.57
C ARG A 155 -7.85 -9.42 -7.53
N ALA A 156 -9.03 -9.81 -7.06
CA ALA A 156 -9.74 -9.07 -6.02
C ALA A 156 -8.94 -8.95 -4.71
N PHE A 157 -8.26 -10.02 -4.27
CA PHE A 157 -7.38 -9.96 -3.11
C PHE A 157 -6.09 -9.18 -3.37
N ALA A 158 -5.49 -9.33 -4.55
CA ALA A 158 -4.30 -8.57 -4.96
C ALA A 158 -4.57 -7.06 -4.95
N ALA A 159 -5.63 -6.62 -5.64
CA ALA A 159 -6.06 -5.22 -5.64
C ALA A 159 -6.41 -4.74 -4.23
N ALA A 160 -7.07 -5.57 -3.41
CA ALA A 160 -7.38 -5.21 -2.03
C ALA A 160 -6.13 -4.98 -1.16
N ALA A 161 -5.05 -5.75 -1.34
CA ALA A 161 -3.79 -5.52 -0.64
C ALA A 161 -3.15 -4.19 -1.07
N LEU A 162 -3.18 -3.86 -2.37
CA LEU A 162 -2.68 -2.57 -2.88
C LEU A 162 -3.52 -1.39 -2.35
N VAL A 163 -4.85 -1.51 -2.33
CA VAL A 163 -5.74 -0.50 -1.73
C VAL A 163 -5.42 -0.31 -0.24
N HIS A 164 -5.20 -1.41 0.48
CA HIS A 164 -4.80 -1.35 1.89
C HIS A 164 -3.51 -0.55 2.05
N MET A 165 -2.47 -0.86 1.26
CA MET A 165 -1.19 -0.12 1.29
C MET A 165 -1.35 1.36 0.98
N ASN A 166 -2.14 1.69 -0.05
CA ASN A 166 -2.37 3.07 -0.48
C ASN A 166 -2.96 3.91 0.65
N GLN A 167 -3.96 3.36 1.35
CA GLN A 167 -4.60 4.01 2.50
C GLN A 167 -3.67 4.24 3.70
N TYR A 168 -2.52 3.57 3.77
CA TYR A 168 -1.53 3.76 4.82
C TYR A 168 -0.32 4.59 4.38
N GLY A 169 -0.41 5.27 3.23
CA GLY A 169 0.60 6.21 2.75
C GLY A 169 1.68 5.59 1.85
N ASN A 170 1.43 4.41 1.28
CA ASN A 170 2.25 3.84 0.22
C ASN A 170 1.52 4.01 -1.13
N PRO A 171 1.71 5.14 -1.84
CA PRO A 171 0.96 5.45 -3.04
C PRO A 171 1.21 4.38 -4.11
N ASN A 172 0.15 3.93 -4.75
CA ASN A 172 0.19 2.92 -5.81
C ASN A 172 -1.07 2.99 -6.68
N ARG A 173 -1.08 2.28 -7.82
CA ARG A 173 -2.18 2.34 -8.80
C ARG A 173 -3.35 1.40 -8.50
N ALA A 174 -3.61 1.07 -7.23
CA ALA A 174 -4.60 0.06 -6.85
C ALA A 174 -5.98 0.19 -7.55
N LEU A 175 -6.50 1.42 -7.63
CA LEU A 175 -7.83 1.68 -8.19
C LEU A 175 -7.84 1.61 -9.72
N GLN A 176 -6.76 2.05 -10.38
CA GLN A 176 -6.58 1.89 -11.83
C GLN A 176 -6.47 0.40 -12.17
N ILE A 177 -5.66 -0.36 -11.43
CA ILE A 177 -5.50 -1.82 -11.60
C ILE A 177 -6.84 -2.54 -11.40
N ALA A 178 -7.62 -2.14 -10.40
CA ALA A 178 -8.93 -2.73 -10.15
C ALA A 178 -9.91 -2.49 -11.31
N ASP A 179 -9.86 -1.30 -11.92
CA ASP A 179 -10.68 -0.92 -13.07
C ASP A 179 -10.23 -1.68 -14.34
N GLU A 180 -8.92 -1.72 -14.63
CA GLU A 180 -8.34 -2.51 -15.73
C GLU A 180 -8.74 -3.99 -15.66
N TRP A 181 -8.79 -4.55 -14.45
CA TRP A 181 -9.22 -5.92 -14.20
C TRP A 181 -10.74 -6.11 -14.17
N ASN A 182 -11.52 -5.04 -14.36
CA ASN A 182 -12.98 -5.02 -14.30
C ASN A 182 -13.50 -5.66 -12.98
N LEU A 183 -12.88 -5.30 -11.86
CA LEU A 183 -13.30 -5.79 -10.55
C LEU A 183 -14.56 -5.06 -10.09
N ASP A 184 -15.52 -5.83 -9.59
CA ASP A 184 -16.71 -5.27 -8.98
C ASP A 184 -16.32 -4.63 -7.65
N LYS A 185 -16.79 -3.39 -7.44
CA LYS A 185 -16.47 -2.60 -6.26
C LYS A 185 -16.87 -3.32 -4.97
N VAL A 186 -18.03 -3.98 -4.93
CA VAL A 186 -18.52 -4.67 -3.74
C VAL A 186 -17.62 -5.87 -3.43
N ASP A 187 -17.19 -6.58 -4.46
CA ASP A 187 -16.25 -7.70 -4.31
C ASP A 187 -14.88 -7.25 -3.81
N LEU A 188 -14.35 -6.15 -4.34
CA LEU A 188 -13.08 -5.57 -3.90
C LEU A 188 -13.17 -5.08 -2.45
N LEU A 189 -14.22 -4.35 -2.07
CA LEU A 189 -14.46 -3.92 -0.69
C LEU A 189 -14.65 -5.10 0.26
N ARG A 190 -15.28 -6.18 -0.20
CA ARG A 190 -15.43 -7.42 0.58
C ARG A 190 -14.07 -8.09 0.79
N ALA A 191 -13.24 -8.18 -0.25
CA ALA A 191 -11.87 -8.72 -0.13
C ALA A 191 -11.02 -7.87 0.84
N LEU A 192 -11.07 -6.54 0.72
CA LEU A 192 -10.40 -5.61 1.63
C LEU A 192 -10.85 -5.79 3.08
N ARG A 193 -12.17 -5.92 3.31
CA ARG A 193 -12.73 -6.18 4.65
C ARG A 193 -12.22 -7.50 5.23
N LEU A 194 -12.14 -8.55 4.40
CA LEU A 194 -11.63 -9.85 4.82
C LEU A 194 -10.14 -9.79 5.19
N LEU A 195 -9.32 -9.09 4.39
CA LEU A 195 -7.90 -8.86 4.68
C LEU A 195 -7.71 -8.10 5.99
N ARG A 196 -8.35 -6.94 6.16
CA ARG A 196 -8.25 -6.13 7.39
C ARG A 196 -8.66 -6.93 8.63
N ARG A 197 -9.72 -7.73 8.52
CA ARG A 197 -10.18 -8.58 9.63
C ARG A 197 -9.18 -9.67 9.97
N ALA A 198 -8.54 -10.29 8.97
CA ALA A 198 -7.53 -11.33 9.17
C ALA A 198 -6.26 -10.76 9.81
N LEU A 199 -5.81 -9.60 9.35
CA LEU A 199 -4.66 -8.87 9.89
C LEU A 199 -4.91 -8.34 11.32
N ARG A 200 -6.17 -8.34 11.78
CA ARG A 200 -6.60 -7.65 13.02
C ARG A 200 -6.07 -6.23 13.05
N ALA A 201 -5.96 -5.62 11.87
CA ALA A 201 -5.37 -4.31 11.72
C ALA A 201 -6.29 -3.32 12.44
N SER A 202 -5.86 -2.90 13.63
CA SER A 202 -6.05 -1.51 14.04
C SER A 202 -5.55 -0.65 12.87
N PRO A 203 -6.10 0.54 12.62
CA PRO A 203 -5.44 1.47 11.72
C PRO A 203 -3.94 1.47 12.05
N ALA A 204 -3.08 1.43 11.03
CA ALA A 204 -1.63 1.53 11.20
C ALA A 204 -1.28 2.95 11.63
N TYR A 205 -1.80 3.32 12.79
CA TYR A 205 -1.36 4.43 13.60
C TYR A 205 0.14 4.26 13.77
N ARG A 206 0.87 5.32 13.48
CA ARG A 206 2.24 5.40 13.98
C ARG A 206 2.19 5.29 15.51
N PRO A 207 3.24 4.77 16.17
CA PRO A 207 3.25 4.71 17.63
C PRO A 207 2.93 6.08 18.24
N GLY A 208 1.84 6.17 19.00
CA GLY A 208 1.35 7.42 19.61
C GLY A 208 0.46 8.30 18.74
N GLU A 209 0.15 7.91 17.49
CA GLU A 209 -0.67 8.71 16.57
C GLU A 209 -2.16 8.67 16.95
N SER A 210 -2.78 9.85 17.04
CA SER A 210 -4.21 10.00 17.29
C SER A 210 -5.05 9.69 16.03
N PRO A 211 -6.37 9.41 16.17
CA PRO A 211 -7.27 9.28 15.03
C PRO A 211 -7.26 10.47 14.08
N ASP A 212 -7.13 11.68 14.62
CA ASP A 212 -7.16 12.93 13.86
C ASP A 212 -5.84 13.16 13.14
N GLU A 213 -4.71 12.88 13.80
CA GLU A 213 -3.40 12.89 13.15
C GLU A 213 -3.32 11.89 11.99
N PHE A 214 -3.92 10.71 12.17
CA PHE A 214 -4.04 9.71 11.11
C PHE A 214 -4.88 10.21 9.93
N ARG A 215 -6.06 10.78 10.22
CA ARG A 215 -6.95 11.38 9.20
C ARG A 215 -6.24 12.50 8.44
N GLY A 216 -5.55 13.38 9.16
CA GLY A 216 -4.77 14.48 8.60
C GLY A 216 -3.63 14.02 7.71
N ARG A 217 -2.91 12.97 8.14
CA ARG A 217 -1.86 12.34 7.33
C ARG A 217 -2.42 11.77 6.03
N GLN A 218 -3.58 11.12 6.07
CA GLN A 218 -4.23 10.61 4.86
C GLN A 218 -4.64 11.75 3.92
N LEU A 219 -5.27 12.82 4.43
CA LEU A 219 -5.66 13.97 3.62
C LEU A 219 -4.46 14.64 2.94
N ARG A 220 -3.38 14.89 3.70
CA ARG A 220 -2.15 15.46 3.14
C ARG A 220 -1.55 14.55 2.06
N HIS A 221 -1.55 13.24 2.28
CA HIS A 221 -1.09 12.29 1.29
C HIS A 221 -1.93 12.34 0.00
N ASP A 222 -3.25 12.34 0.11
CA ASP A 222 -4.16 12.42 -1.02
C ASP A 222 -4.01 13.77 -1.76
N LEU A 223 -3.92 14.89 -1.04
CA LEU A 223 -3.71 16.23 -1.62
C LEU A 223 -2.39 16.33 -2.41
N HIS A 224 -1.29 15.83 -1.85
CA HIS A 224 -0.01 15.81 -2.55
C HIS A 224 -0.07 14.94 -3.81
N THR A 225 -0.69 13.77 -3.72
CA THR A 225 -0.86 12.87 -4.88
C THR A 225 -1.67 13.54 -5.99
N LEU A 226 -2.75 14.23 -5.64
CA LEU A 226 -3.59 14.97 -6.60
C LEU A 226 -2.83 16.15 -7.22
N ARG A 227 -2.07 16.91 -6.41
CA ARG A 227 -1.22 18.00 -6.90
C ARG A 227 -0.20 17.48 -7.92
N ASP A 228 0.47 16.37 -7.62
CA ASP A 228 1.52 15.84 -8.49
C ASP A 228 0.94 15.47 -9.86
N HIS A 229 -0.21 14.81 -9.91
CA HIS A 229 -0.91 14.53 -11.17
C HIS A 229 -1.42 15.80 -11.88
N LEU A 230 -1.94 16.76 -11.13
CA LEU A 230 -2.41 18.03 -11.71
C LEU A 230 -1.23 18.85 -12.29
N SER A 231 -0.04 18.72 -11.70
CA SER A 231 1.18 19.41 -12.14
C SER A 231 1.65 18.99 -13.52
N ASP A 232 1.37 17.74 -13.93
CA ASP A 232 1.63 17.26 -15.30
C ASP A 232 0.88 18.08 -16.36
N ARG A 233 -0.23 18.74 -15.97
CA ARG A 233 -1.08 19.50 -16.88
C ARG A 233 -0.95 21.01 -16.74
N LEU A 234 -0.89 21.53 -15.52
CA LEU A 234 -0.90 22.97 -15.23
C LEU A 234 0.47 23.53 -14.81
N GLY A 235 1.46 22.66 -14.60
CA GLY A 235 2.73 23.01 -13.99
C GLY A 235 2.65 23.06 -12.46
N HIS A 236 3.81 22.90 -11.83
CA HIS A 236 3.91 22.70 -10.38
C HIS A 236 3.44 23.91 -9.56
N ALA A 237 3.72 25.14 -10.01
CA ALA A 237 3.35 26.35 -9.28
C ALA A 237 1.82 26.52 -9.16
N GLN A 238 1.11 26.39 -10.28
CA GLN A 238 -0.35 26.51 -10.30
C GLN A 238 -1.02 25.34 -9.55
N ALA A 239 -0.53 24.11 -9.75
CA ALA A 239 -1.05 22.96 -9.02
C ALA A 239 -0.86 23.08 -7.50
N SER A 240 0.24 23.68 -7.03
CA SER A 240 0.48 23.92 -5.61
C SER A 240 -0.49 24.96 -5.04
N GLN A 241 -0.76 26.05 -5.77
CA GLN A 241 -1.76 27.04 -5.34
C GLN A 241 -3.16 26.42 -5.18
N VAL A 242 -3.56 25.55 -6.12
CA VAL A 242 -4.82 24.81 -6.03
C VAL A 242 -4.83 23.91 -4.80
N MET A 243 -3.74 23.17 -4.55
CA MET A 243 -3.61 22.31 -3.38
C MET A 243 -3.70 23.08 -2.06
N ASP A 244 -3.05 24.24 -1.97
CA ASP A 244 -3.08 25.08 -0.76
C ASP A 244 -4.50 25.61 -0.48
N THR A 245 -5.22 26.03 -1.53
CA THR A 245 -6.64 26.41 -1.41
C THR A 245 -7.52 25.21 -1.02
N ALA A 246 -7.28 24.02 -1.56
CA ALA A 246 -8.01 22.81 -1.17
C ALA A 246 -7.76 22.43 0.30
N ALA A 247 -6.53 22.58 0.78
CA ALA A 247 -6.18 22.38 2.18
C ALA A 247 -6.93 23.37 3.10
N ALA A 248 -7.03 24.65 2.70
CA ALA A 248 -7.80 25.64 3.42
C ALA A 248 -9.30 25.29 3.48
N ILE A 249 -9.91 24.89 2.35
CA ILE A 249 -11.33 24.48 2.29
C ILE A 249 -11.62 23.31 3.25
N LEU A 250 -10.72 22.32 3.30
CA LEU A 250 -10.83 21.19 4.21
C LEU A 250 -10.68 21.62 5.68
N SER A 251 -9.69 22.47 5.98
CA SER A 251 -9.45 23.01 7.33
C SER A 251 -10.64 23.82 7.82
N ASP A 252 -11.16 24.74 7.01
CA ASP A 252 -12.34 25.56 7.31
C ASP A 252 -13.61 24.73 7.53
N SER A 253 -13.67 23.57 6.87
CA SER A 253 -14.76 22.60 7.05
C SER A 253 -14.58 21.71 8.28
N GLY A 254 -13.48 21.83 9.02
CA GLY A 254 -13.21 21.06 10.24
C GLY A 254 -12.41 19.77 10.05
N GLU A 255 -11.79 19.53 8.89
CA GLU A 255 -10.89 18.38 8.72
C GLU A 255 -9.48 18.68 9.27
N PRO A 256 -8.81 17.70 9.92
CA PRO A 256 -7.54 17.92 10.60
C PRO A 256 -6.34 17.92 9.62
N VAL A 257 -6.32 18.83 8.64
CA VAL A 257 -5.27 18.87 7.60
C VAL A 257 -3.93 19.36 8.17
N GLU A 258 -3.99 20.40 9.00
CA GLU A 258 -2.85 20.99 9.68
C GLU A 258 -2.27 20.07 10.77
N LEU A 259 -0.98 20.22 11.08
CA LEU A 259 -0.36 19.42 12.14
C LEU A 259 -0.88 19.88 13.51
N GLY A 260 -1.49 18.95 14.25
CA GLY A 260 -2.01 19.21 15.59
C GLY A 260 -3.40 19.85 15.63
N SER A 261 -4.10 19.92 14.49
CA SER A 261 -5.52 20.30 14.49
C SER A 261 -6.43 19.12 14.84
N ASP A 262 -7.47 19.41 15.59
CA ASP A 262 -8.50 18.44 15.94
C ASP A 262 -9.53 18.32 14.80
N ALA A 263 -10.09 17.12 14.63
CA ALA A 263 -11.19 16.94 13.69
C ALA A 263 -12.50 17.46 14.30
N PHE A 264 -13.20 18.32 13.56
CA PHE A 264 -14.56 18.72 13.85
C PHE A 264 -15.55 18.01 12.92
N VAL A 265 -16.81 17.91 13.35
CA VAL A 265 -17.86 17.30 12.52
C VAL A 265 -18.21 18.26 11.37
N GLY A 266 -17.55 18.03 10.24
CA GLY A 266 -17.62 18.85 9.03
C GLY A 266 -18.39 18.24 7.87
N ALA A 267 -18.54 19.01 6.79
CA ALA A 267 -19.15 18.55 5.53
C ALA A 267 -18.41 17.34 4.91
N PHE A 268 -17.10 17.22 5.16
CA PHE A 268 -16.24 16.16 4.63
C PHE A 268 -16.07 14.96 5.55
N ALA A 269 -16.52 15.03 6.81
CA ALA A 269 -16.27 13.99 7.82
C ALA A 269 -16.86 12.61 7.44
N ALA A 270 -17.93 12.59 6.65
CA ALA A 270 -18.55 11.35 6.15
C ALA A 270 -17.84 10.76 4.91
N TYR A 271 -16.91 11.50 4.30
CA TYR A 271 -16.18 11.06 3.12
C TYR A 271 -14.88 10.34 3.51
N SER A 272 -14.46 9.39 2.67
CA SER A 272 -13.10 8.88 2.72
C SER A 272 -12.11 10.01 2.39
N SER A 273 -10.89 9.92 2.92
CA SER A 273 -9.83 10.93 2.71
C SER A 273 -9.64 11.31 1.25
N THR A 274 -9.56 10.32 0.37
CA THR A 274 -9.34 10.56 -1.06
C THR A 274 -10.54 11.26 -1.72
N LYS A 275 -11.76 11.00 -1.23
CA LYS A 275 -12.97 11.68 -1.74
C LYS A 275 -13.04 13.11 -1.21
N ALA A 276 -12.77 13.32 0.07
CA ALA A 276 -12.70 14.65 0.67
C ALA A 276 -11.67 15.52 -0.06
N ALA A 277 -10.44 15.00 -0.22
CA ALA A 277 -9.36 15.68 -0.94
C ALA A 277 -9.72 15.98 -2.40
N MET A 278 -10.33 15.03 -3.12
CA MET A 278 -10.72 15.24 -4.51
C MET A 278 -11.82 16.30 -4.67
N VAL A 279 -12.86 16.27 -3.84
CA VAL A 279 -13.93 17.28 -3.89
C VAL A 279 -13.36 18.66 -3.53
N ALA A 280 -12.54 18.76 -2.48
CA ALA A 280 -11.88 20.01 -2.12
C ALA A 280 -10.93 20.54 -3.22
N MET A 281 -10.23 19.64 -3.92
CA MET A 281 -9.44 19.99 -5.10
C MET A 281 -10.33 20.54 -6.22
N PHE A 282 -11.51 19.95 -6.48
CA PHE A 282 -12.44 20.49 -7.49
C PHE A 282 -12.99 21.87 -7.11
N ASP A 283 -13.35 22.09 -5.85
CA ASP A 283 -13.74 23.41 -5.35
C ASP A 283 -12.61 24.43 -5.51
N ALA A 284 -11.37 24.06 -5.16
CA ALA A 284 -10.20 24.90 -5.35
C ALA A 284 -9.93 25.18 -6.84
N MET A 285 -10.05 24.17 -7.71
CA MET A 285 -9.88 24.33 -9.15
C MET A 285 -10.90 25.33 -9.71
N LYS A 286 -12.16 25.24 -9.27
CA LYS A 286 -13.21 26.19 -9.64
C LYS A 286 -12.88 27.60 -9.14
N PHE A 287 -12.39 27.75 -7.91
CA PHE A 287 -11.96 29.03 -7.35
C PHE A 287 -10.83 29.67 -8.19
N HIS A 288 -9.89 28.86 -8.67
CA HIS A 288 -8.80 29.29 -9.56
C HIS A 288 -9.20 29.41 -11.05
N GLY A 289 -10.49 29.32 -11.38
CA GLY A 289 -11.01 29.51 -12.74
C GLY A 289 -10.67 28.37 -13.73
N LEU A 290 -10.29 27.19 -13.23
CA LEU A 290 -10.03 26.03 -14.06
C LEU A 290 -11.34 25.43 -14.58
N GLN A 291 -11.24 24.75 -15.72
CA GLN A 291 -12.38 24.18 -16.42
C GLN A 291 -12.64 22.73 -15.96
N ALA A 292 -13.85 22.24 -16.24
CA ALA A 292 -14.28 20.88 -15.90
C ALA A 292 -13.39 19.79 -16.52
N ASP A 293 -12.73 20.07 -17.63
CA ASP A 293 -11.81 19.14 -18.30
C ASP A 293 -10.58 18.81 -17.44
N ALA A 294 -10.10 19.76 -16.62
CA ALA A 294 -9.00 19.57 -15.70
C ALA A 294 -9.43 18.67 -14.53
N ALA A 295 -10.65 18.84 -14.04
CA ALA A 295 -11.22 18.00 -12.99
C ALA A 295 -11.42 16.55 -13.45
N ARG A 296 -11.92 16.36 -14.67
CA ARG A 296 -12.02 15.03 -15.31
C ARG A 296 -10.65 14.38 -15.45
N PHE A 297 -9.67 15.11 -16.00
CA PHE A 297 -8.30 14.61 -16.11
C PHE A 297 -7.74 14.16 -14.76
N LEU A 298 -7.98 14.91 -13.70
CA LEU A 298 -7.51 14.56 -12.37
C LEU A 298 -8.19 13.28 -11.84
N HIS A 299 -9.50 13.12 -12.05
CA HIS A 299 -10.24 11.90 -11.68
C HIS A 299 -9.81 10.69 -12.50
N ASP A 300 -9.57 10.84 -13.80
CA ASP A 300 -9.08 9.76 -14.66
C ASP A 300 -7.71 9.24 -14.18
N ARG A 301 -6.86 10.14 -13.65
CA ARG A 301 -5.57 9.77 -13.06
C ARG A 301 -5.70 9.21 -11.65
N VAL A 302 -6.64 9.69 -10.85
CA VAL A 302 -6.86 9.18 -9.49
C VAL A 302 -8.33 8.79 -9.33
N PRO A 303 -8.75 7.61 -9.82
CA PRO A 303 -10.16 7.24 -9.80
C PRO A 303 -10.67 7.13 -8.36
N VAL A 304 -11.66 7.95 -8.00
CA VAL A 304 -12.32 7.88 -6.69
C VAL A 304 -13.72 7.27 -6.82
N TRP A 305 -14.02 6.29 -5.97
CA TRP A 305 -15.34 5.64 -5.94
C TRP A 305 -16.45 6.58 -5.45
N ASN A 306 -17.67 6.34 -5.93
CA ASN A 306 -18.85 7.16 -5.61
C ASN A 306 -18.73 8.64 -6.04
N MET A 307 -17.93 8.91 -7.08
CA MET A 307 -17.85 10.21 -7.74
C MET A 307 -18.68 10.26 -9.02
N ALA A 308 -19.25 9.16 -9.52
CA ALA A 308 -19.97 9.13 -10.80
C ALA A 308 -21.10 10.16 -10.90
N VAL A 309 -21.89 10.33 -9.84
CA VAL A 309 -22.96 11.35 -9.77
C VAL A 309 -22.39 12.77 -9.75
N PHE A 310 -21.28 12.98 -9.04
CA PHE A 310 -20.63 14.29 -9.04
C PHE A 310 -20.04 14.60 -10.42
N LEU A 311 -19.47 13.60 -11.09
CA LEU A 311 -18.83 13.74 -12.39
C LEU A 311 -19.84 13.91 -13.53
N SER A 312 -21.06 13.35 -13.42
CA SER A 312 -22.12 13.63 -14.40
C SER A 312 -22.52 15.10 -14.41
N ASP A 313 -22.42 15.75 -13.25
CA ASP A 313 -22.80 17.14 -13.04
C ASP A 313 -21.57 18.07 -12.98
N VAL A 314 -20.41 17.60 -13.42
CA VAL A 314 -19.15 18.37 -13.29
C VAL A 314 -19.18 19.65 -14.13
N ASP A 315 -19.79 19.61 -15.33
CA ASP A 315 -19.87 20.81 -16.18
C ASP A 315 -20.77 21.89 -15.56
N SER A 316 -21.89 21.52 -14.94
CA SER A 316 -22.75 22.47 -14.24
C SER A 316 -22.10 22.99 -12.96
N PHE A 317 -21.32 22.15 -12.27
CA PHE A 317 -20.53 22.55 -11.11
C PHE A 317 -19.46 23.60 -11.47
N PHE A 318 -18.75 23.44 -12.59
CA PHE A 318 -17.74 24.42 -13.05
C PHE A 318 -18.33 25.60 -13.84
N GLY A 319 -19.55 25.46 -14.36
CA GLY A 319 -20.26 26.55 -15.00
C GLY A 319 -20.54 27.69 -14.02
N ARG A 320 -20.05 28.90 -14.34
CA ARG A 320 -20.53 30.15 -13.76
C ARG A 320 -21.16 30.99 -14.86
N GLU A 321 -22.33 31.53 -14.53
CA GLU A 321 -23.08 32.61 -15.18
C GLU A 321 -22.27 33.39 -16.22
N SER A 322 -22.42 33.02 -17.48
CA SER A 322 -22.20 33.93 -18.60
C SER A 322 -23.38 34.89 -18.67
N ALA A 323 -23.51 35.78 -17.69
CA ALA A 323 -24.47 36.88 -17.75
C ALA A 323 -23.88 38.08 -16.98
N GLU A 324 -23.85 39.21 -17.68
CA GLU A 324 -23.59 40.55 -17.18
C GLU A 324 -22.11 40.98 -17.03
N GLU A 325 -21.50 41.28 -18.17
CA GLU A 325 -20.77 42.54 -18.36
C GLU A 325 -20.86 42.95 -19.84
N ALA A 326 -21.92 43.69 -20.17
CA ALA A 326 -22.07 44.51 -21.37
C ALA A 326 -23.00 45.70 -21.06
#